data_AF-A0A522EUW7-F1
#
_entry.id   AF-A0A522EUW7-F1
#
_cell.length_a   1.000
_cell.length_b   1.000
_cell.length_c   1.000
_cell.angle_alpha   90.00
_cell.angle_beta   90.00
_cell.angle_gamma   90.00
#
_symmetry.space_group_name_H-M   'P 1'
#
loop_
_entity.id
_entity.type
_entity.pdbx_description
1 polymer ?
#
loop_
_entity_poly.entity_id
_entity_poly.type
_entity_poly.pdbx_seq_one_letter_code
_entity_poly.pdbx_strand_id
1 'polypeptide(L)'
;MTDEDLVSKYKKKLSEQLELQAAMPSSQLYSREYQVFRKEILPPHLSLYEKVCNFCGKVLTIKVKPDRFALLQDAIDACHLQTTPAGVMAASFILPIVFLVFSVFFFLVVVDSLFFVLFSLVIGLAAIFLLQNVPFYLANQWRMKASNQMVLCIFYVVTYMRHTSNLELAIEFASEHLAPPLSLDLRKVLWDVETGKFESVKDSLESYLNVWRKYNIEFVESFHLVQSSLYETSEERRLSLLDKSLDVILDETYEKMLHYAQNLKGPITMLHMLGVILPILGLVILPLMVSFMEGVEWYHIAALYNIVLPVTVYVLGRQILAKRPTGYGDTDVAEINPALKKYRNIIFKVAGIEFTIHPGFIAIVVGVVLLSIAMLPLIIHYVNPGYDTTIGGFDFLGYKESTRIQGLVIGPFGLGASILSLFFPAALALSFGLYFKLRSQNIIKMREEAKKLEDEFASALFQLGSRKAIA
;
A
#
# COMPACT_ATOMS: atom_id res chain seq x y z
N MET A 1 -19.20 43.90 48.27
CA MET A 1 -18.80 42.58 47.75
C MET A 1 -17.81 42.03 48.74
N THR A 2 -18.23 41.05 49.53
CA THR A 2 -17.37 40.34 50.49
C THR A 2 -16.35 39.49 49.74
N ASP A 3 -15.18 39.25 50.31
CA ASP A 3 -14.11 38.46 49.65
C ASP A 3 -14.58 37.07 49.23
N GLU A 4 -15.55 36.49 49.96
CA GLU A 4 -16.18 35.21 49.62
C GLU A 4 -17.00 35.26 48.31
N ASP A 5 -17.63 36.40 47.99
CA ASP A 5 -18.34 36.61 46.72
C ASP A 5 -17.36 36.75 45.54
N LEU A 6 -16.18 37.32 45.78
CA LEU A 6 -15.13 37.40 44.77
C LEU A 6 -14.55 36.01 44.48
N VAL A 7 -14.21 35.26 45.53
CA VAL A 7 -13.65 33.91 45.39
C VAL A 7 -14.65 32.97 44.71
N SER A 8 -15.92 33.00 45.08
CA SER A 8 -16.94 32.15 44.43
C SER A 8 -17.15 32.52 42.96
N LYS A 9 -17.15 33.81 42.61
CA LYS A 9 -17.24 34.30 41.24
C LYS A 9 -16.04 33.87 40.39
N TYR A 10 -14.83 33.95 40.92
CA TYR A 10 -13.63 33.50 40.20
C TYR A 10 -13.55 31.97 40.10
N LYS A 11 -13.97 31.23 41.14
CA LYS A 11 -14.03 29.77 41.12
C LYS A 11 -15.03 29.26 40.07
N LYS A 12 -16.19 29.92 39.95
CA LYS A 12 -17.21 29.62 38.93
C LYS A 12 -16.73 29.97 37.51
N LYS A 13 -16.00 31.08 37.37
CA LYS A 13 -15.38 31.46 36.09
C LYS A 13 -14.27 30.50 35.67
N LEU A 14 -13.51 29.97 36.64
CA LEU A 14 -12.48 28.95 36.41
C LEU A 14 -13.10 27.60 36.02
N SER A 15 -14.18 27.18 36.68
CA SER A 15 -14.88 25.94 36.35
C SER A 15 -15.54 26.03 34.97
N GLU A 16 -16.14 27.17 34.61
CA GLU A 16 -16.67 27.39 33.26
C GLU A 16 -15.56 27.37 32.19
N GLN A 17 -14.37 27.93 32.47
CA GLN A 17 -13.23 27.86 31.56
C GLN A 17 -12.65 26.44 31.42
N LEU A 18 -12.60 25.67 32.51
CA LEU A 18 -12.13 24.28 32.52
C LEU A 18 -13.12 23.34 31.83
N GLU A 19 -14.43 23.53 32.02
CA GLU A 19 -15.47 22.78 31.31
C GLU A 19 -15.52 23.15 29.82
N LEU A 20 -15.28 24.41 29.45
CA LEU A 20 -15.11 24.83 28.06
C LEU A 20 -13.87 24.22 27.41
N GLN A 21 -12.77 24.03 28.14
CA GLN A 21 -11.59 23.30 27.65
C GLN A 21 -11.84 21.79 27.53
N ALA A 22 -12.64 21.20 28.41
CA ALA A 22 -13.03 19.79 28.34
C ALA A 22 -14.09 19.49 27.25
N ALA A 23 -14.90 20.49 26.87
CA ALA A 23 -16.00 20.35 25.90
C ALA A 23 -15.64 20.79 24.47
N MET A 24 -14.41 21.26 24.21
CA MET A 24 -13.96 21.46 22.83
C MET A 24 -13.73 20.09 22.18
N PRO A 25 -14.41 19.78 21.05
CA PRO A 25 -14.02 18.64 20.24
C PRO A 25 -12.55 18.82 19.85
N SER A 26 -11.80 17.72 19.76
CA SER A 26 -10.35 17.62 19.55
C SER A 26 -9.83 18.19 18.21
N SER A 27 -10.36 19.32 17.75
CA SER A 27 -9.85 20.09 16.63
C SER A 27 -8.64 20.92 17.08
N GLN A 28 -7.47 20.31 16.90
CA GLN A 28 -6.16 20.93 16.65
C GLN A 28 -5.43 21.60 17.82
N LEU A 29 -4.29 21.01 18.19
CA LEU A 29 -2.95 21.61 18.05
C LEU A 29 -1.90 20.58 18.47
N TYR A 30 -1.58 19.65 17.57
CA TYR A 30 -0.31 18.93 17.69
C TYR A 30 0.82 19.96 17.61
N SER A 31 1.89 19.76 18.40
CA SER A 31 3.05 20.65 18.40
C SER A 31 3.57 20.88 16.97
N ARG A 32 4.12 22.06 16.72
CA ARG A 32 4.70 22.40 15.41
C ARG A 32 5.74 21.36 14.98
N GLU A 33 6.46 20.81 15.94
CA GLU A 33 7.43 19.72 15.77
C GLU A 33 6.76 18.42 15.32
N TYR A 34 5.66 17.99 15.97
CA TYR A 34 4.90 16.81 15.53
C TYR A 34 4.29 16.98 14.13
N GLN A 35 3.84 18.19 13.77
CA GLN A 35 3.30 18.45 12.43
C GLN A 35 4.39 18.46 11.35
N VAL A 36 5.57 19.01 11.64
CA VAL A 36 6.73 18.98 10.74
C VAL A 36 7.23 17.55 10.58
N PHE A 37 7.38 16.83 11.69
CA PHE A 37 7.71 15.40 11.74
C PHE A 37 6.75 14.54 10.93
N ARG A 38 5.43 14.74 11.10
CA ARG A 38 4.39 14.06 10.31
C ARG A 38 4.49 14.37 8.82
N LYS A 39 4.73 15.64 8.46
CA LYS A 39 4.82 16.09 7.06
C LYS A 39 6.05 15.53 6.33
N GLU A 40 7.13 15.24 7.06
CA GLU A 40 8.34 14.62 6.52
C GLU A 40 8.20 13.10 6.33
N ILE A 41 7.40 12.43 7.17
CA ILE A 41 7.35 10.96 7.23
C ILE A 41 6.13 10.36 6.52
N LEU A 42 4.97 11.04 6.50
CA LEU A 42 3.79 10.49 5.84
C LEU A 42 3.96 10.47 4.31
N PRO A 43 3.83 9.30 3.67
CA PRO A 43 3.96 9.23 2.22
C PRO A 43 2.86 10.05 1.52
N PRO A 44 3.19 10.71 0.39
CA PRO A 44 2.33 11.72 -0.24
C PRO A 44 0.96 11.20 -0.67
N HIS A 45 0.80 9.88 -0.90
CA HIS A 45 -0.48 9.28 -1.26
C HIS A 45 -1.52 9.31 -0.12
N LEU A 46 -1.09 9.24 1.14
CA LEU A 46 -1.99 9.41 2.30
C LEU A 46 -2.53 10.84 2.33
N SER A 47 -1.70 11.84 2.02
CA SER A 47 -2.12 13.25 1.96
C SER A 47 -3.16 13.53 0.87
N LEU A 48 -3.11 12.80 -0.26
CA LEU A 48 -4.09 12.93 -1.33
C LEU A 48 -5.43 12.35 -0.90
N TYR A 49 -5.43 11.15 -0.31
CA TYR A 49 -6.62 10.52 0.23
C TYR A 49 -7.28 11.40 1.31
N GLU A 50 -6.49 11.95 2.24
CA GLU A 50 -6.98 12.88 3.27
C GLU A 50 -7.68 14.10 2.65
N LYS A 51 -7.06 14.72 1.65
CA LYS A 51 -7.64 15.88 0.95
C LYS A 51 -8.97 15.53 0.28
N VAL A 52 -9.03 14.37 -0.37
CA VAL A 52 -10.26 13.90 -1.04
C VAL A 52 -11.36 13.62 -0.02
N CYS A 53 -11.06 12.91 1.08
CA CYS A 53 -12.02 12.67 2.15
C CYS A 53 -12.51 13.96 2.81
N ASN A 54 -11.63 14.91 3.07
CA ASN A 54 -11.98 16.19 3.67
C ASN A 54 -12.78 17.08 2.71
N PHE A 55 -12.48 17.03 1.41
CA PHE A 55 -13.27 17.71 0.39
C PHE A 55 -14.68 17.10 0.28
N CYS A 56 -14.77 15.77 0.13
CA CYS A 56 -16.05 15.07 0.06
C CYS A 56 -16.89 15.24 1.34
N GLY A 57 -16.25 15.26 2.51
CA GLY A 57 -16.91 15.52 3.79
C GLY A 57 -17.47 16.93 3.93
N LYS A 58 -16.91 17.92 3.23
CA LYS A 58 -17.49 19.28 3.14
C LYS A 58 -18.71 19.34 2.21
N VAL A 59 -18.73 18.50 1.17
CA VAL A 59 -19.83 18.44 0.19
C VAL A 59 -21.04 17.68 0.75
N LEU A 60 -20.80 16.57 1.46
CA LEU A 60 -21.86 15.70 1.96
C LEU A 60 -21.53 15.16 3.36
N THR A 61 -22.39 15.45 4.34
CA THR A 61 -22.28 14.87 5.69
C THR A 61 -23.18 13.64 5.80
N ILE A 62 -22.59 12.45 5.70
CA ILE A 62 -23.30 11.19 5.86
C ILE A 62 -23.30 10.79 7.34
N LYS A 63 -24.49 10.51 7.90
CA LYS A 63 -24.63 9.96 9.25
C LYS A 63 -24.20 8.49 9.25
N VAL A 64 -23.09 8.19 9.90
CA VAL A 64 -22.55 6.82 10.04
C VAL A 64 -23.25 6.09 11.18
N LYS A 65 -23.56 4.80 11.00
CA LYS A 65 -24.09 3.96 12.09
C LYS A 65 -23.06 3.88 13.24
N PRO A 66 -23.49 3.88 14.52
CA PRO A 66 -22.60 3.94 15.68
C PRO A 66 -21.56 2.81 15.70
N ASP A 67 -21.95 1.57 15.39
CA ASP A 67 -21.02 0.43 15.37
C ASP A 67 -19.90 0.58 14.34
N ARG A 68 -20.23 1.08 13.14
CA ARG A 68 -19.24 1.35 12.09
C ARG A 68 -18.41 2.60 12.37
N PHE A 69 -18.96 3.55 13.11
CA PHE A 69 -18.25 4.78 13.46
C PHE A 69 -17.04 4.46 14.33
N ALA A 70 -17.21 3.67 15.39
CA ALA A 70 -16.11 3.25 16.27
C ALA A 70 -15.02 2.49 15.50
N LEU A 71 -15.41 1.51 14.68
CA LEU A 71 -14.46 0.72 13.89
C LEU A 71 -13.68 1.56 12.87
N LEU A 72 -14.34 2.51 12.20
CA LEU A 72 -13.67 3.42 11.26
C LEU A 72 -12.75 4.39 11.99
N GLN A 73 -13.16 4.88 13.16
CA GLN A 73 -12.35 5.77 13.98
C GLN A 73 -11.05 5.07 14.41
N ASP A 74 -11.15 3.84 14.92
CA ASP A 74 -9.99 3.01 15.29
C ASP A 74 -9.02 2.81 14.11
N ALA A 75 -9.55 2.62 12.89
CA ALA A 75 -8.74 2.45 11.69
C ALA A 75 -8.06 3.76 11.24
N ILE A 76 -8.75 4.90 11.36
CA ILE A 76 -8.23 6.24 11.05
C ILE A 76 -7.12 6.62 12.03
N ASP A 77 -7.35 6.41 13.32
CA ASP A 77 -6.41 6.75 14.39
C ASP A 77 -5.15 5.89 14.32
N ALA A 78 -5.29 4.60 14.00
CA ALA A 78 -4.16 3.69 13.76
C ALA A 78 -3.25 4.14 12.61
N CYS A 79 -3.76 4.90 11.64
CA CYS A 79 -2.99 5.43 10.50
C CYS A 79 -2.57 6.90 10.68
N HIS A 80 -2.95 7.54 11.79
CA HIS A 80 -2.81 8.98 11.99
C HIS A 80 -3.42 9.83 10.86
N LEU A 81 -4.53 9.36 10.27
CA LEU A 81 -5.23 10.07 9.21
C LEU A 81 -6.02 11.25 9.79
N GLN A 82 -5.86 12.44 9.19
CA GLN A 82 -6.64 13.62 9.58
C GLN A 82 -7.96 13.70 8.80
N THR A 83 -8.81 12.69 8.99
CA THR A 83 -10.14 12.62 8.36
C THR A 83 -11.18 12.18 9.37
N THR A 84 -12.44 12.53 9.12
CA THR A 84 -13.57 12.04 9.93
C THR A 84 -14.17 10.78 9.29
N PRO A 85 -14.74 9.85 10.08
CA PRO A 85 -15.46 8.70 9.54
C PRO A 85 -16.57 9.10 8.56
N ALA A 86 -17.21 10.25 8.79
CA ALA A 86 -18.19 10.83 7.88
C ALA A 86 -17.58 11.24 6.53
N GLY A 87 -16.38 11.82 6.52
CA GLY A 87 -15.66 12.20 5.30
C GLY A 87 -15.21 10.99 4.47
N VAL A 88 -14.79 9.91 5.12
CA VAL A 88 -14.48 8.62 4.46
C VAL A 88 -15.73 8.05 3.78
N MET A 89 -16.85 7.99 4.50
CA MET A 89 -18.11 7.51 3.93
C MET A 89 -18.58 8.39 2.79
N ALA A 90 -18.50 9.72 2.93
CA ALA A 90 -18.85 10.67 1.88
C ALA A 90 -18.02 10.45 0.60
N ALA A 91 -16.70 10.32 0.73
CA ALA A 91 -15.81 10.04 -0.41
C ALA A 91 -16.13 8.71 -1.08
N SER A 92 -16.49 7.69 -0.29
CA SER A 92 -16.81 6.35 -0.79
C SER A 92 -18.08 6.29 -1.64
N PHE A 93 -18.99 7.27 -1.49
CA PHE A 93 -20.18 7.39 -2.33
C PHE A 93 -20.01 8.44 -3.44
N ILE A 94 -19.43 9.60 -3.15
CA ILE A 94 -19.28 10.69 -4.13
C ILE A 94 -18.40 10.26 -5.29
N LEU A 95 -17.23 9.64 -5.03
CA LEU A 95 -16.32 9.26 -6.11
C LEU A 95 -16.95 8.25 -7.08
N PRO A 96 -17.56 7.15 -6.63
CA PRO A 96 -18.25 6.23 -7.55
C PRO A 96 -19.45 6.85 -8.23
N ILE A 97 -20.25 7.71 -7.56
CA ILE A 97 -21.40 8.36 -8.19
C ILE A 97 -20.95 9.29 -9.33
N VAL A 98 -19.90 10.09 -9.11
CA VAL A 98 -19.34 10.95 -10.16
C VAL A 98 -18.81 10.11 -11.33
N PHE A 99 -18.11 9.02 -11.03
CA PHE A 99 -17.66 8.06 -12.04
C PHE A 99 -18.84 7.45 -12.82
N LEU A 100 -19.93 7.08 -12.13
CA LEU A 100 -21.12 6.51 -12.75
C LEU A 100 -21.82 7.50 -13.66
N VAL A 101 -22.05 8.74 -13.21
CA VAL A 101 -22.68 9.78 -14.03
C VAL A 101 -21.87 10.03 -15.31
N PHE A 102 -20.55 10.16 -15.18
CA PHE A 102 -19.67 10.36 -16.33
C PHE A 102 -19.64 9.15 -17.27
N SER A 103 -19.57 7.93 -16.71
CA SER A 103 -19.53 6.69 -17.49
C SER A 103 -20.85 6.43 -18.23
N VAL A 104 -21.99 6.64 -17.57
CA VAL A 104 -23.31 6.50 -18.20
C VAL A 104 -23.46 7.52 -19.33
N PHE A 105 -23.08 8.78 -19.11
CA PHE A 105 -23.12 9.80 -20.16
C PHE A 105 -22.22 9.41 -21.35
N PHE A 106 -20.97 9.01 -21.09
CA PHE A 106 -20.02 8.65 -22.15
C PHE A 106 -20.48 7.42 -22.94
N PHE A 107 -20.87 6.33 -22.26
CA PHE A 107 -21.21 5.08 -22.93
C PHE A 107 -22.58 5.09 -23.62
N LEU A 108 -23.52 5.92 -23.15
CA LEU A 108 -24.82 6.07 -23.80
C LEU A 108 -24.72 7.05 -24.98
N VAL A 109 -24.07 8.21 -24.81
CA VAL A 109 -24.06 9.27 -25.83
C VAL A 109 -23.00 9.05 -26.91
N VAL A 110 -21.81 8.55 -26.55
CA VAL A 110 -20.67 8.44 -27.48
C VAL A 110 -20.58 7.04 -28.09
N VAL A 111 -20.75 6.00 -27.27
CA VAL A 111 -20.51 4.60 -27.68
C VAL A 111 -21.80 3.86 -28.03
N ASP A 112 -22.95 4.37 -27.60
CA ASP A 112 -24.28 3.74 -27.74
C ASP A 112 -24.30 2.25 -27.33
N SER A 113 -23.73 1.95 -26.16
CA SER A 113 -23.60 0.58 -25.68
C SER A 113 -24.18 0.39 -24.28
N LEU A 114 -25.34 -0.28 -24.24
CA LEU A 114 -26.00 -0.66 -22.98
C LEU A 114 -25.14 -1.60 -22.11
N PHE A 115 -24.31 -2.44 -22.74
CA PHE A 115 -23.40 -3.32 -22.00
C PHE A 115 -22.41 -2.51 -21.14
N PHE A 116 -21.72 -1.52 -21.73
CA PHE A 116 -20.74 -0.73 -20.99
C PHE A 116 -21.40 0.15 -19.91
N VAL A 117 -22.64 0.58 -20.12
CA VAL A 117 -23.45 1.25 -19.09
C VAL A 117 -23.66 0.31 -17.88
N LEU A 118 -24.18 -0.90 -18.11
CA LEU A 118 -24.39 -1.88 -17.03
C LEU A 118 -23.07 -2.33 -16.37
N PHE A 119 -22.03 -2.52 -17.17
CA PHE A 119 -20.69 -2.87 -16.68
C PHE A 119 -20.11 -1.78 -15.76
N SER A 120 -20.23 -0.51 -16.16
CA SER A 120 -19.82 0.63 -15.34
C SER A 120 -20.62 0.72 -14.04
N LEU A 121 -21.91 0.36 -14.06
CA LEU A 121 -22.77 0.29 -12.88
C LEU A 121 -22.25 -0.73 -11.87
N VAL A 122 -21.95 -1.95 -12.32
CA VAL A 122 -21.37 -3.00 -11.47
C VAL A 122 -20.03 -2.56 -10.88
N ILE A 123 -19.16 -1.94 -11.70
CA ILE A 123 -17.87 -1.41 -11.23
C ILE A 123 -18.07 -0.30 -10.20
N GLY A 124 -19.00 0.62 -10.41
CA GLY A 124 -19.29 1.70 -9.46
C GLY A 124 -19.78 1.16 -8.12
N LEU A 125 -20.68 0.17 -8.12
CA LEU A 125 -21.14 -0.49 -6.90
C LEU A 125 -19.98 -1.22 -6.19
N ALA A 126 -19.15 -1.95 -6.93
CA ALA A 126 -17.98 -2.59 -6.37
C ALA A 126 -16.97 -1.57 -5.80
N ALA A 127 -16.78 -0.43 -6.47
CA ALA A 127 -15.91 0.64 -6.03
C ALA A 127 -16.37 1.28 -4.71
N ILE A 128 -17.68 1.40 -4.47
CA ILE A 128 -18.22 1.85 -3.17
C ILE A 128 -17.74 0.92 -2.06
N PHE A 129 -17.89 -0.40 -2.25
CA PHE A 129 -17.46 -1.38 -1.26
C PHE A 129 -15.94 -1.35 -1.03
N LEU A 130 -15.14 -1.18 -2.09
CA LEU A 130 -13.69 -1.09 -1.97
C LEU A 130 -13.25 0.20 -1.26
N LEU A 131 -13.82 1.35 -1.60
CA LEU A 131 -13.46 2.65 -1.03
C LEU A 131 -13.82 2.76 0.46
N GLN A 132 -14.94 2.17 0.87
CA GLN A 132 -15.33 2.10 2.30
C GLN A 132 -14.29 1.34 3.12
N ASN A 133 -13.64 0.34 2.53
CA ASN A 133 -12.67 -0.51 3.20
C ASN A 133 -11.22 0.02 3.13
N VAL A 134 -10.99 1.17 2.49
CA VAL A 134 -9.65 1.77 2.35
C VAL A 134 -8.99 2.08 3.71
N PRO A 135 -9.66 2.70 4.70
CA PRO A 135 -9.03 2.97 6.01
C PRO A 135 -8.60 1.69 6.71
N PHE A 136 -9.43 0.63 6.66
CA PHE A 136 -9.08 -0.67 7.22
C PHE A 136 -7.87 -1.29 6.52
N TYR A 137 -7.79 -1.13 5.19
CA TYR A 137 -6.66 -1.61 4.42
C TYR A 137 -5.37 -0.86 4.74
N LEU A 138 -5.44 0.48 4.87
CA LEU A 138 -4.32 1.32 5.30
C LEU A 138 -3.89 0.98 6.73
N ALA A 139 -4.83 0.77 7.64
CA ALA A 139 -4.55 0.41 9.04
C ALA A 139 -3.87 -0.96 9.13
N ASN A 140 -4.33 -1.93 8.35
CA ASN A 140 -3.70 -3.23 8.29
C ASN A 140 -2.31 -3.17 7.66
N GLN A 141 -2.09 -2.33 6.64
CA GLN A 141 -0.75 -2.12 6.10
C GLN A 141 0.18 -1.46 7.12
N TRP A 142 -0.28 -0.44 7.84
CA TRP A 142 0.48 0.22 8.90
C TRP A 142 0.86 -0.78 9.98
N ARG A 143 -0.12 -1.56 10.47
CA ARG A 143 0.10 -2.62 11.46
C ARG A 143 1.09 -3.67 10.97
N MET A 144 0.97 -4.11 9.72
CA MET A 144 1.89 -5.08 9.13
C MET A 144 3.32 -4.53 9.07
N LYS A 145 3.49 -3.27 8.64
CA LYS A 145 4.80 -2.59 8.62
C LYS A 145 5.40 -2.42 10.02
N ALA A 146 4.59 -2.04 11.02
CA ALA A 146 5.02 -1.96 12.41
C ALA A 146 5.39 -3.34 12.97
N SER A 147 4.58 -4.37 12.68
CA SER A 147 4.83 -5.76 13.04
C SER A 147 6.17 -6.28 12.54
N ASN A 148 6.55 -5.92 11.32
CA ASN A 148 7.83 -6.32 10.73
C ASN A 148 9.06 -5.78 11.49
N GLN A 149 8.86 -4.78 12.35
CA GLN A 149 9.90 -4.14 13.15
C GLN A 149 9.87 -4.57 14.63
N MET A 150 8.88 -5.37 15.06
CA MET A 150 8.68 -5.72 16.46
C MET A 150 9.80 -6.57 17.05
N VAL A 151 10.27 -7.58 16.30
CA VAL A 151 11.43 -8.40 16.71
C VAL A 151 12.66 -7.52 16.92
N LEU A 152 12.94 -6.61 15.97
CA LEU A 152 14.06 -5.70 16.05
C LEU A 152 13.91 -4.66 17.17
N CYS A 153 12.67 -4.24 17.46
CA CYS A 153 12.36 -3.35 18.57
C CYS A 153 12.69 -4.00 19.91
N ILE A 154 12.21 -5.22 20.16
CA ILE A 154 12.57 -5.95 21.38
C ILE A 154 14.09 -6.16 21.44
N PHE A 155 14.74 -6.50 20.32
CA PHE A 155 16.20 -6.61 20.26
C PHE A 155 16.91 -5.32 20.69
N TYR A 156 16.53 -4.16 20.18
CA TYR A 156 17.17 -2.88 20.57
C TYR A 156 16.89 -2.52 22.02
N VAL A 157 15.65 -2.68 22.49
CA VAL A 157 15.27 -2.43 23.88
C VAL A 157 16.07 -3.33 24.82
N VAL A 158 16.12 -4.64 24.55
CA VAL A 158 16.86 -5.62 25.35
C VAL A 158 18.37 -5.35 25.33
N THR A 159 18.93 -5.04 24.15
CA THR A 159 20.36 -4.72 24.01
C THR A 159 20.74 -3.52 24.89
N TYR A 160 19.91 -2.46 24.90
CA TYR A 160 20.13 -1.31 25.76
C TYR A 160 19.96 -1.67 27.25
N MET A 161 18.87 -2.37 27.57
CA MET A 161 18.53 -2.79 28.93
C MET A 161 19.56 -3.71 29.57
N ARG A 162 20.26 -4.53 28.77
CA ARG A 162 21.38 -5.37 29.24
C ARG A 162 22.51 -4.53 29.82
N HIS A 163 22.83 -3.40 29.22
CA HIS A 163 23.88 -2.49 29.69
C HIS A 163 23.40 -1.54 30.80
N THR A 164 22.19 -1.00 30.66
CA THR A 164 21.63 0.02 31.56
C THR A 164 20.16 -0.26 31.80
N SER A 165 19.79 -0.51 33.07
CA SER A 165 18.42 -0.85 33.48
C SER A 165 17.49 0.38 33.51
N ASN A 166 17.32 1.05 32.38
CA ASN A 166 16.44 2.21 32.22
C ASN A 166 15.55 2.04 30.98
N LEU A 167 14.25 1.86 31.21
CA LEU A 167 13.26 1.63 30.17
C LEU A 167 13.04 2.84 29.26
N GLU A 168 13.08 4.06 29.79
CA GLU A 168 12.88 5.29 29.04
C GLU A 168 13.99 5.46 28.00
N LEU A 169 15.24 5.36 28.42
CA LEU A 169 16.38 5.43 27.53
C LEU A 169 16.44 4.25 26.55
N ALA A 170 15.97 3.06 26.95
CA ALA A 170 15.88 1.91 26.05
C ALA A 170 14.84 2.13 24.93
N ILE A 171 13.70 2.75 25.26
CA ILE A 171 12.66 3.10 24.30
C ILE A 171 13.14 4.22 23.38
N GLU A 172 13.82 5.23 23.92
CA GLU A 172 14.44 6.30 23.14
C GLU A 172 15.44 5.71 22.14
N PHE A 173 16.38 4.88 22.61
CA PHE A 173 17.36 4.19 21.78
C PHE A 173 16.69 3.37 20.65
N ALA A 174 15.66 2.57 20.98
CA ALA A 174 14.91 1.83 19.97
C ALA A 174 14.22 2.77 18.98
N SER A 175 13.67 3.90 19.43
CA SER A 175 13.00 4.87 18.57
C SER A 175 13.93 5.61 17.59
N GLU A 176 15.22 5.72 17.93
CA GLU A 176 16.23 6.32 17.06
C GLU A 176 16.75 5.36 15.98
N HIS A 177 16.80 4.06 16.31
CA HIS A 177 17.38 3.04 15.44
C HIS A 177 16.36 2.27 14.61
N LEU A 178 15.07 2.35 14.96
CA LEU A 178 13.98 1.79 14.16
C LEU A 178 13.56 2.73 13.03
N ALA A 179 13.24 2.14 11.88
CA ALA A 179 12.55 2.87 10.83
C ALA A 179 11.08 3.12 11.20
N PRO A 180 10.40 4.10 10.60
CA PRO A 180 8.94 4.23 10.69
C PRO A 180 8.26 2.95 10.18
N PRO A 181 7.08 2.56 10.69
CA PRO A 181 6.22 3.32 11.61
C PRO A 181 6.50 3.14 13.11
N LEU A 182 7.18 2.06 13.53
CA LEU A 182 7.29 1.72 14.96
C LEU A 182 8.13 2.73 15.75
N SER A 183 9.15 3.35 15.13
CA SER A 183 9.88 4.44 15.78
C SER A 183 9.01 5.65 16.11
N LEU A 184 7.99 5.93 15.30
CA LEU A 184 7.06 7.04 15.55
C LEU A 184 6.17 6.71 16.75
N ASP A 185 5.71 5.47 16.82
CA ASP A 185 4.88 4.99 17.91
C ASP A 185 5.64 5.05 19.24
N LEU A 186 6.91 4.66 19.27
CA LEU A 186 7.77 4.79 20.46
C LEU A 186 8.06 6.25 20.83
N ARG A 187 8.34 7.12 19.85
CA ARG A 187 8.48 8.57 20.13
C ARG A 187 7.20 9.17 20.69
N LYS A 188 6.04 8.71 20.21
CA LYS A 188 4.75 9.13 20.75
C LYS A 188 4.56 8.66 22.20
N VAL A 189 5.03 7.47 22.56
CA VAL A 189 5.03 7.00 23.96
C VAL A 189 5.83 7.94 24.86
N LEU A 190 7.01 8.41 24.41
CA LEU A 190 7.80 9.39 25.16
C LEU A 190 7.11 10.77 25.21
N TRP A 191 6.62 11.23 24.06
CA TRP A 191 5.92 12.52 23.92
C TRP A 191 4.66 12.62 24.78
N ASP A 192 3.88 11.55 24.89
CA ASP A 192 2.67 11.55 25.72
C ASP A 192 3.02 11.69 27.23
N VAL A 193 4.24 11.35 27.65
CA VAL A 193 4.76 11.62 29.00
C VAL A 193 5.24 13.08 29.13
N GLU A 194 6.02 13.57 28.16
CA GLU A 194 6.51 14.96 28.13
C GLU A 194 5.37 15.99 28.11
N THR A 195 4.25 15.65 27.48
CA THR A 195 3.05 16.50 27.42
C THR A 195 2.12 16.35 28.63
N GLY A 196 2.48 15.51 29.60
CA GLY A 196 1.72 15.30 30.83
C GLY A 196 0.43 14.51 30.66
N LYS A 197 0.25 13.79 29.54
CA LYS A 197 -0.90 12.91 29.32
C LYS A 197 -0.79 11.61 30.14
N PHE A 198 0.43 11.13 30.35
CA PHE A 198 0.73 10.04 31.28
C PHE A 198 1.78 10.47 32.30
N GLU A 199 1.74 9.88 33.49
CA GLU A 199 2.68 10.17 34.58
C GLU A 199 4.05 9.51 34.38
N SER A 200 4.09 8.38 33.66
CA SER A 200 5.33 7.65 33.43
C SER A 200 5.37 7.00 32.04
N VAL A 201 6.60 6.75 31.56
CA VAL A 201 6.85 5.99 30.32
C VAL A 201 6.25 4.59 30.39
N LYS A 202 6.24 3.98 31.58
CA LYS A 202 5.61 2.68 31.80
C LYS A 202 4.10 2.74 31.51
N ASP A 203 3.40 3.75 32.02
CA ASP A 203 1.95 3.87 31.84
C ASP A 203 1.59 4.21 30.38
N SER A 204 2.38 5.09 29.75
CA SER A 204 2.20 5.41 28.34
C SER A 204 2.47 4.20 27.44
N LEU A 205 3.51 3.42 27.76
CA LEU A 205 3.83 2.20 27.03
C LEU A 205 2.73 1.14 27.21
N GLU A 206 2.20 0.97 28.42
CA GLU A 206 1.10 0.03 28.68
C GLU A 206 -0.15 0.39 27.87
N SER A 207 -0.49 1.69 27.81
CA SER A 207 -1.58 2.17 26.96
C SER A 207 -1.35 1.85 25.48
N TYR A 208 -0.11 1.91 25.01
CA TYR A 208 0.25 1.56 23.64
C TYR A 208 0.17 0.05 23.39
N LEU A 209 0.72 -0.77 24.30
CA LEU A 209 0.72 -2.23 24.20
C LEU A 209 -0.70 -2.81 24.25
N ASN A 210 -1.62 -2.19 24.98
CA ASN A 210 -3.01 -2.62 25.02
C ASN A 210 -3.70 -2.54 23.64
N VAL A 211 -3.30 -1.60 22.78
CA VAL A 211 -3.77 -1.56 21.38
C VAL A 211 -3.29 -2.78 20.59
N TRP A 212 -2.07 -3.23 20.88
CA TRP A 212 -1.43 -4.36 20.21
C TRP A 212 -1.87 -5.73 20.71
N ARG A 213 -2.46 -5.83 21.91
CA ARG A 213 -2.93 -7.08 22.50
C ARG A 213 -3.84 -7.91 21.57
N LYS A 214 -4.66 -7.25 20.73
CA LYS A 214 -5.55 -7.94 19.76
C LYS A 214 -4.85 -8.43 18.50
N TYR A 215 -3.65 -7.94 18.21
CA TYR A 215 -2.97 -8.11 16.92
C TYR A 215 -1.66 -8.89 17.05
N ASN A 216 -0.91 -8.66 18.11
CA ASN A 216 0.38 -9.29 18.38
C ASN A 216 0.56 -9.39 19.90
N ILE A 217 0.17 -10.53 20.48
CA ILE A 217 0.26 -10.77 21.91
C ILE A 217 1.70 -11.05 22.34
N GLU A 218 2.51 -11.60 21.45
CA GLU A 218 3.90 -11.98 21.67
C GLU A 218 4.75 -10.74 21.94
N PHE A 219 4.51 -9.67 21.19
CA PHE A 219 5.15 -8.37 21.38
C PHE A 219 4.79 -7.75 22.73
N VAL A 220 3.52 -7.90 23.14
CA VAL A 220 3.03 -7.42 24.44
C VAL A 220 3.68 -8.21 25.57
N GLU A 221 3.69 -9.54 25.49
CA GLU A 221 4.33 -10.41 26.48
C GLU A 221 5.84 -10.18 26.58
N SER A 222 6.51 -9.97 25.45
CA SER A 222 7.94 -9.66 25.42
C SER A 222 8.24 -8.33 26.13
N PHE A 223 7.44 -7.29 25.90
CA PHE A 223 7.57 -6.04 26.65
C PHE A 223 7.25 -6.19 28.13
N HIS A 224 6.27 -7.01 28.50
CA HIS A 224 5.99 -7.29 29.91
C HIS A 224 7.16 -8.02 30.60
N LEU A 225 7.85 -8.94 29.91
CA LEU A 225 9.07 -9.56 30.41
C LEU A 225 10.20 -8.53 30.60
N VAL A 226 10.39 -7.61 29.64
CA VAL A 226 11.32 -6.48 29.77
C VAL A 226 10.97 -5.60 30.97
N GLN A 227 9.71 -5.22 31.14
CA GLN A 227 9.25 -4.43 32.28
C GLN A 227 9.46 -5.18 33.61
N SER A 228 9.22 -6.50 33.62
CA SER A 228 9.38 -7.34 34.81
C SER A 228 10.84 -7.40 35.26
N SER A 229 11.79 -7.34 34.32
CA SER A 229 13.23 -7.28 34.62
C SER A 229 13.63 -6.07 35.48
N LEU A 230 12.88 -4.97 35.44
CA LEU A 230 13.15 -3.77 36.27
C LEU A 230 12.87 -4.01 37.76
N TYR A 231 12.08 -5.03 38.09
CA TYR A 231 11.69 -5.37 39.46
C TYR A 231 12.54 -6.50 40.06
N GLU A 232 13.41 -7.12 39.26
CA GLU A 232 14.29 -8.19 39.74
C GLU A 232 15.46 -7.63 40.55
N THR A 233 15.73 -8.27 41.69
CA THR A 233 16.85 -7.92 42.56
C THR A 233 18.15 -8.63 42.20
N SER A 234 18.05 -9.77 41.51
CA SER A 234 19.22 -10.54 41.04
C SER A 234 19.53 -10.18 39.59
N GLU A 235 20.77 -9.79 39.34
CA GLU A 235 21.27 -9.46 38.01
C GLU A 235 21.17 -10.65 37.04
N GLU A 236 21.41 -11.88 37.54
CA GLU A 236 21.26 -13.10 36.75
C GLU A 236 19.81 -13.32 36.30
N ARG A 237 18.85 -13.09 37.20
CA ARG A 237 17.41 -13.20 36.87
C ARG A 237 16.96 -12.10 35.93
N ARG A 238 17.45 -10.87 36.13
CA ARG A 238 17.19 -9.73 35.25
C ARG A 238 17.62 -10.04 33.81
N LEU A 239 18.86 -10.50 33.63
CA LEU A 239 19.39 -10.87 32.31
C LEU A 239 18.63 -12.07 31.71
N SER A 240 18.29 -13.07 32.52
CA SER A 240 17.48 -14.21 32.08
C SER A 240 16.08 -13.81 31.59
N LEU A 241 15.41 -12.85 32.25
CA LEU A 241 14.12 -12.33 31.80
C LEU A 241 14.23 -11.55 30.48
N LEU A 242 15.31 -10.77 30.32
CA LEU A 242 15.59 -10.07 29.07
C LEU A 242 15.85 -11.05 27.93
N ASP A 243 16.66 -12.09 28.15
CA ASP A 243 16.90 -13.12 27.15
C ASP A 243 15.59 -13.88 26.84
N LYS A 244 14.78 -14.20 27.86
CA LYS A 244 13.46 -14.82 27.65
C LYS A 244 12.51 -13.96 26.82
N SER A 245 12.58 -12.63 26.94
CA SER A 245 11.77 -11.72 26.12
C SER A 245 12.14 -11.78 24.63
N LEU A 246 13.42 -12.03 24.32
CA LEU A 246 13.87 -12.24 22.94
C LEU A 246 13.41 -13.60 22.41
N ASP A 247 13.54 -14.66 23.22
CA ASP A 247 13.10 -16.00 22.83
C ASP A 247 11.60 -16.01 22.50
N VAL A 248 10.77 -15.40 23.36
CA VAL A 248 9.31 -15.34 23.15
C VAL A 248 8.97 -14.64 21.83
N ILE A 249 9.52 -13.47 21.53
CA ILE A 249 9.18 -12.78 20.28
C ILE A 249 9.70 -13.53 19.04
N LEU A 250 10.83 -14.24 19.13
CA LEU A 250 11.44 -14.97 18.02
C LEU A 250 10.69 -16.28 17.74
N ASP A 251 10.51 -17.12 18.75
CA ASP A 251 9.91 -18.45 18.63
C ASP A 251 8.44 -18.33 18.21
N GLU A 252 7.67 -17.47 18.86
CA GLU A 252 6.25 -17.31 18.55
C GLU A 252 6.04 -16.68 17.15
N THR A 253 6.91 -15.75 16.75
CA THR A 253 6.90 -15.21 15.38
C THR A 253 7.20 -16.31 14.36
N TYR A 254 8.17 -17.18 14.66
CA TYR A 254 8.51 -18.32 13.81
C TYR A 254 7.35 -19.31 13.67
N GLU A 255 6.72 -19.69 14.78
CA GLU A 255 5.56 -20.59 14.78
C GLU A 255 4.38 -20.00 13.99
N LYS A 256 4.08 -18.71 14.18
CA LYS A 256 3.05 -18.02 13.37
C LYS A 256 3.36 -18.05 11.90
N MET A 257 4.62 -17.82 11.52
CA MET A 257 5.03 -17.86 10.13
C MET A 257 4.89 -19.26 9.53
N LEU A 258 5.21 -20.30 10.30
CA LEU A 258 5.04 -21.69 9.91
C LEU A 258 3.56 -22.03 9.66
N HIS A 259 2.68 -21.67 10.59
CA HIS A 259 1.24 -21.87 10.43
C HIS A 259 0.67 -21.06 9.26
N TYR A 260 1.12 -19.83 9.06
CA TYR A 260 0.72 -19.04 7.89
C TYR A 260 1.14 -19.71 6.59
N ALA A 261 2.38 -20.20 6.48
CA ALA A 261 2.87 -20.87 5.29
C ALA A 261 2.04 -22.12 4.95
N GLN A 262 1.67 -22.93 5.95
CA GLN A 262 0.80 -24.09 5.77
C GLN A 262 -0.61 -23.68 5.31
N ASN A 263 -1.19 -22.66 5.94
CA ASN A 263 -2.54 -22.17 5.63
C ASN A 263 -2.63 -21.45 4.28
N LEU A 264 -1.50 -21.02 3.71
CA LEU A 264 -1.45 -20.32 2.44
C LEU A 264 -1.79 -21.21 1.23
N LYS A 265 -1.66 -22.54 1.37
CA LYS A 265 -1.92 -23.52 0.30
C LYS A 265 -3.34 -23.39 -0.27
N GLY A 266 -4.35 -23.29 0.59
CA GLY A 266 -5.76 -23.19 0.16
C GLY A 266 -6.02 -21.92 -0.66
N PRO A 267 -5.73 -20.72 -0.11
CA PRO A 267 -5.91 -19.46 -0.82
C PRO A 267 -5.11 -19.36 -2.13
N ILE A 268 -3.88 -19.86 -2.17
CA ILE A 268 -3.09 -19.92 -3.42
C ILE A 268 -3.76 -20.83 -4.45
N THR A 269 -4.27 -21.98 -4.03
CA THR A 269 -4.99 -22.89 -4.93
C THR A 269 -6.23 -22.20 -5.51
N MET A 270 -7.01 -21.49 -4.68
CA MET A 270 -8.16 -20.72 -5.13
C MET A 270 -7.78 -19.62 -6.14
N LEU A 271 -6.69 -18.88 -5.89
CA LEU A 271 -6.15 -17.92 -6.86
C LEU A 271 -5.74 -18.58 -8.17
N HIS A 272 -5.11 -19.75 -8.11
CA HIS A 272 -4.71 -20.50 -9.32
C HIS A 272 -5.93 -20.97 -10.11
N MET A 273 -6.95 -21.50 -9.42
CA MET A 273 -8.20 -21.91 -10.06
C MET A 273 -8.88 -20.72 -10.76
N LEU A 274 -8.99 -19.57 -10.09
CA LEU A 274 -9.62 -18.37 -10.63
C LEU A 274 -8.79 -17.71 -11.74
N GLY A 275 -7.48 -17.60 -11.54
CA GLY A 275 -6.59 -16.81 -12.40
C GLY A 275 -6.03 -17.57 -13.60
N VAL A 276 -5.97 -18.90 -13.54
CA VAL A 276 -5.39 -19.74 -14.60
C VAL A 276 -6.42 -20.70 -15.18
N ILE A 277 -7.06 -21.52 -14.35
CA ILE A 277 -7.92 -22.60 -14.83
C ILE A 277 -9.24 -22.07 -15.40
N LEU A 278 -9.88 -21.10 -14.73
CA LEU A 278 -11.13 -20.50 -15.20
C LEU A 278 -10.97 -19.85 -16.59
N PRO A 279 -9.91 -19.06 -16.89
CA PRO A 279 -9.63 -18.61 -18.26
C PRO A 279 -9.45 -19.72 -19.28
N ILE A 280 -8.72 -20.78 -18.94
CA ILE A 280 -8.49 -21.90 -19.85
C ILE A 280 -9.81 -22.60 -20.18
N LEU A 281 -10.64 -22.90 -19.17
CA LEU A 281 -11.97 -23.46 -19.37
C LEU A 281 -12.87 -22.50 -20.16
N GLY A 282 -12.78 -21.22 -19.87
CA GLY A 282 -13.46 -20.14 -20.58
C GLY A 282 -13.15 -20.14 -22.07
N LEU A 283 -11.88 -20.27 -22.44
CA LEU A 283 -11.44 -20.36 -23.84
C LEU A 283 -12.00 -21.61 -24.55
N VAL A 284 -12.12 -22.73 -23.84
CA VAL A 284 -12.70 -23.97 -24.41
C VAL A 284 -14.21 -23.82 -24.65
N ILE A 285 -14.91 -23.10 -23.77
CA ILE A 285 -16.36 -22.91 -23.85
C ILE A 285 -16.75 -21.77 -24.82
N LEU A 286 -15.84 -20.83 -25.09
CA LEU A 286 -16.08 -19.64 -25.90
C LEU A 286 -16.69 -19.94 -27.29
N PRO A 287 -16.23 -20.92 -28.07
CA PRO A 287 -16.85 -21.25 -29.36
C PRO A 287 -18.32 -21.67 -29.24
N LEU A 288 -18.68 -22.38 -28.15
CA LEU A 288 -20.06 -22.75 -27.87
C LEU A 288 -20.88 -21.51 -27.53
N MET A 289 -20.38 -20.63 -26.67
CA MET A 289 -21.08 -19.39 -26.32
C MET A 289 -21.34 -18.51 -27.53
N VAL A 290 -20.33 -18.28 -28.38
CA VAL A 290 -20.47 -17.44 -29.57
C VAL A 290 -21.38 -18.10 -30.61
N SER A 291 -21.42 -19.43 -30.69
CA SER A 291 -22.28 -20.16 -31.62
C SER A 291 -23.75 -20.25 -31.19
N PHE A 292 -24.04 -20.22 -29.88
CA PHE A 292 -25.39 -20.43 -29.35
C PHE A 292 -26.05 -19.15 -28.79
N MET A 293 -25.27 -18.12 -28.44
CA MET A 293 -25.78 -16.87 -27.88
C MET A 293 -25.64 -15.73 -28.88
N GLU A 294 -26.75 -15.35 -29.51
CA GLU A 294 -26.81 -14.13 -30.32
C GLU A 294 -26.59 -12.90 -29.42
N GLY A 295 -25.65 -12.02 -29.80
CA GLY A 295 -25.32 -10.78 -29.08
C GLY A 295 -24.02 -10.81 -28.26
N VAL A 296 -23.32 -11.95 -28.16
CA VAL A 296 -21.99 -11.99 -27.52
C VAL A 296 -20.91 -11.57 -28.50
N GLU A 297 -20.60 -10.27 -28.50
CA GLU A 297 -19.48 -9.70 -29.24
C GLU A 297 -18.13 -9.83 -28.50
N TRP A 298 -17.03 -9.73 -29.25
CA TRP A 298 -15.65 -9.90 -28.74
C TRP A 298 -15.29 -8.94 -27.59
N TYR A 299 -15.86 -7.73 -27.58
CA TYR A 299 -15.58 -6.73 -26.55
C TYR A 299 -16.15 -7.09 -25.17
N HIS A 300 -17.25 -7.86 -25.11
CA HIS A 300 -17.78 -8.39 -23.86
C HIS A 300 -16.78 -9.35 -23.20
N ILE A 301 -16.21 -10.23 -24.02
CA ILE A 301 -15.21 -11.22 -23.60
C ILE A 301 -13.92 -10.50 -23.20
N ALA A 302 -13.47 -9.53 -23.99
CA ALA A 302 -12.29 -8.73 -23.67
C ALA A 302 -12.43 -7.99 -22.33
N ALA A 303 -13.58 -7.38 -22.04
CA ALA A 303 -13.81 -6.68 -20.76
C ALA A 303 -13.74 -7.65 -19.56
N LEU A 304 -14.35 -8.83 -19.67
CA LEU A 304 -14.35 -9.83 -18.59
C LEU A 304 -12.95 -10.41 -18.33
N TYR A 305 -12.27 -10.87 -19.38
CA TYR A 305 -10.99 -11.58 -19.23
C TYR A 305 -9.78 -10.65 -19.09
N ASN A 306 -9.78 -9.47 -19.71
CA ASN A 306 -8.62 -8.56 -19.65
C ASN A 306 -8.73 -7.51 -18.55
N ILE A 307 -9.93 -7.26 -17.99
CA ILE A 307 -10.13 -6.25 -16.94
C ILE A 307 -10.62 -6.89 -15.65
N VAL A 308 -11.82 -7.50 -15.66
CA VAL A 308 -12.45 -7.98 -14.41
C VAL A 308 -11.62 -9.07 -13.75
N LEU A 309 -11.20 -10.08 -14.50
CA LEU A 309 -10.49 -11.22 -13.95
C LEU A 309 -9.11 -10.82 -13.37
N PRO A 310 -8.23 -10.09 -14.08
CA PRO A 310 -6.97 -9.61 -13.51
C PRO A 310 -7.15 -8.73 -12.28
N VAL A 311 -8.15 -7.82 -12.27
CA VAL A 311 -8.43 -6.97 -11.11
C VAL A 311 -8.88 -7.81 -9.92
N THR A 312 -9.75 -8.80 -10.14
CA THR A 312 -10.24 -9.69 -9.08
C THR A 312 -9.10 -10.54 -8.50
N VAL A 313 -8.28 -11.14 -9.37
CA VAL A 313 -7.10 -11.91 -8.98
C VAL A 313 -6.11 -11.04 -8.21
N TYR A 314 -5.89 -9.80 -8.66
CA TYR A 314 -5.00 -8.86 -7.97
C TYR A 314 -5.52 -8.49 -6.57
N VAL A 315 -6.81 -8.17 -6.43
CA VAL A 315 -7.42 -7.83 -5.14
C VAL A 315 -7.35 -9.00 -4.17
N LEU A 316 -7.71 -10.21 -4.63
CA LEU A 316 -7.62 -11.43 -3.82
C LEU A 316 -6.16 -11.75 -3.44
N GLY A 317 -5.23 -11.60 -4.37
CA GLY A 317 -3.80 -11.77 -4.13
C GLY A 317 -3.28 -10.81 -3.06
N ARG A 318 -3.64 -9.53 -3.14
CA ARG A 318 -3.31 -8.54 -2.12
C ARG A 318 -3.93 -8.85 -0.76
N GLN A 319 -5.18 -9.33 -0.72
CA GLN A 319 -5.83 -9.73 0.53
C GLN A 319 -5.16 -10.94 1.20
N ILE A 320 -4.72 -11.92 0.39
CA ILE A 320 -4.01 -13.11 0.88
C ILE A 320 -2.65 -12.71 1.45
N LEU A 321 -1.89 -11.88 0.74
CA LEU A 321 -0.58 -11.40 1.19
C LEU A 321 -0.66 -10.48 2.42
N ALA A 322 -1.74 -9.71 2.57
CA ALA A 322 -1.94 -8.83 3.72
C ALA A 322 -2.21 -9.57 5.05
N LYS A 323 -2.30 -10.91 5.03
CA LYS A 323 -2.41 -11.76 6.23
C LYS A 323 -1.08 -12.33 6.70
N ARG A 324 0.03 -11.98 6.05
CA ARG A 324 1.37 -12.44 6.41
C ARG A 324 1.71 -12.00 7.86
N PRO A 325 2.15 -12.93 8.73
CA PRO A 325 2.69 -12.60 10.06
C PRO A 325 3.93 -11.72 9.98
N THR A 326 4.32 -11.22 11.16
CA THR A 326 5.53 -10.43 11.40
C THR A 326 6.74 -11.06 10.71
N GLY A 327 7.47 -10.26 9.92
CA GLY A 327 8.70 -10.73 9.29
C GLY A 327 9.61 -9.59 8.90
N TYR A 328 10.91 -9.81 8.99
CA TYR A 328 11.91 -8.83 8.57
C TYR A 328 11.79 -8.54 7.06
N GLY A 329 11.89 -7.26 6.65
CA GLY A 329 12.22 -6.90 5.26
C GLY A 329 11.21 -6.10 4.41
N ASP A 330 10.27 -5.34 4.98
CA ASP A 330 9.39 -4.43 4.18
C ASP A 330 9.74 -2.94 4.32
N THR A 331 10.78 -2.57 5.05
CA THR A 331 11.26 -1.19 5.04
C THR A 331 12.09 -0.97 3.78
N ASP A 332 11.49 -0.33 2.78
CA ASP A 332 12.25 0.16 1.62
C ASP A 332 13.30 1.14 2.15
N VAL A 333 14.57 0.74 2.12
CA VAL A 333 15.70 1.57 2.56
C VAL A 333 15.73 2.89 1.76
N ALA A 334 15.14 2.92 0.56
CA ALA A 334 14.99 4.12 -0.25
C ALA A 334 13.91 5.11 0.28
N GLU A 335 13.01 4.68 1.16
CA GLU A 335 12.13 5.58 1.91
C GLU A 335 12.88 6.27 3.07
N ILE A 336 13.88 5.60 3.64
CA ILE A 336 14.68 6.06 4.78
C ILE A 336 15.74 7.09 4.34
N ASN A 337 16.37 6.89 3.18
CA ASN A 337 17.39 7.81 2.68
C ASN A 337 16.98 8.45 1.33
N PRO A 338 16.62 9.75 1.30
CA PRO A 338 16.28 10.46 0.06
C PRO A 338 17.37 10.40 -1.01
N ALA A 339 18.64 10.24 -0.63
CA ALA A 339 19.74 10.06 -1.58
C ALA A 339 19.61 8.77 -2.40
N LEU A 340 18.97 7.74 -1.84
CA LEU A 340 18.74 6.46 -2.54
C LEU A 340 17.62 6.55 -3.58
N LYS A 341 16.68 7.52 -3.46
CA LYS A 341 15.63 7.75 -4.47
C LYS A 341 16.21 8.14 -5.83
N LYS A 342 17.41 8.73 -5.86
CA LYS A 342 18.12 9.08 -7.11
C LYS A 342 18.44 7.85 -7.96
N TYR A 343 18.74 6.71 -7.34
CA TYR A 343 19.06 5.46 -8.04
C TYR A 343 17.84 4.77 -8.66
N ARG A 344 16.62 5.16 -8.31
CA ARG A 344 15.41 4.74 -9.06
C ARG A 344 15.33 5.35 -10.45
N ASN A 345 16.07 6.42 -10.70
CA ASN A 345 16.21 7.03 -12.01
C ASN A 345 17.47 6.50 -12.70
N ILE A 346 17.48 6.53 -14.03
CA ILE A 346 18.67 6.14 -14.80
C ILE A 346 19.64 7.32 -14.74
N ILE A 347 20.84 7.06 -14.25
CA ILE A 347 21.92 8.05 -14.21
C ILE A 347 22.80 7.79 -15.44
N PHE A 348 22.67 8.65 -16.45
CA PHE A 348 23.63 8.67 -17.55
C PHE A 348 24.76 9.63 -17.17
N LYS A 349 25.99 9.11 -17.12
CA LYS A 349 27.20 9.95 -17.03
C LYS A 349 27.69 10.21 -18.46
N VAL A 350 27.40 11.39 -18.99
CA VAL A 350 27.97 11.85 -20.26
C VAL A 350 28.74 13.13 -19.97
N ALA A 351 30.04 13.12 -20.29
CA ALA A 351 30.93 14.28 -20.16
C ALA A 351 30.91 15.00 -18.80
N GLY A 352 30.93 14.24 -17.69
CA GLY A 352 31.03 14.81 -16.33
C GLY A 352 29.73 15.41 -15.76
N ILE A 353 28.63 15.39 -16.52
CA ILE A 353 27.32 15.88 -16.07
C ILE A 353 26.39 14.67 -15.86
N GLU A 354 25.77 14.60 -14.69
CA GLU A 354 24.83 13.53 -14.33
C GLU A 354 23.42 13.90 -14.78
N PHE A 355 22.94 13.29 -15.88
CA PHE A 355 21.54 13.45 -16.30
C PHE A 355 20.69 12.33 -15.69
N THR A 356 19.68 12.71 -14.90
CA THR A 356 18.69 11.78 -14.34
C THR A 356 17.44 11.79 -15.21
N ILE A 357 17.23 10.73 -15.99
CA ILE A 357 15.99 10.57 -16.78
C ILE A 357 15.06 9.63 -16.02
N HIS A 358 13.80 10.04 -15.88
CA HIS A 358 12.79 9.18 -15.30
C HIS A 358 12.54 7.97 -16.23
N PRO A 359 12.66 6.71 -15.76
CA PRO A 359 12.52 5.51 -16.60
C PRO A 359 11.19 5.45 -17.36
N GLY A 360 10.15 6.08 -16.80
CA GLY A 360 8.83 6.19 -17.42
C GLY A 360 8.86 6.90 -18.78
N PHE A 361 9.73 7.89 -19.00
CA PHE A 361 9.79 8.59 -20.29
C PHE A 361 10.23 7.64 -21.41
N ILE A 362 11.28 6.86 -21.19
CA ILE A 362 11.79 5.88 -22.17
C ILE A 362 10.75 4.80 -22.43
N ALA A 363 10.12 4.28 -21.37
CA ALA A 363 9.06 3.29 -21.49
C ALA A 363 7.86 3.81 -22.30
N ILE A 364 7.42 5.04 -22.04
CA ILE A 364 6.33 5.67 -22.77
C ILE A 364 6.71 5.88 -24.24
N VAL A 365 7.90 6.39 -24.53
CA VAL A 365 8.36 6.61 -25.92
C VAL A 365 8.37 5.29 -26.69
N VAL A 366 8.97 4.24 -26.14
CA VAL A 366 9.00 2.91 -26.79
C VAL A 366 7.58 2.35 -26.97
N GLY A 367 6.74 2.48 -25.94
CA GLY A 367 5.34 2.05 -25.99
C GLY A 367 4.54 2.78 -27.07
N VAL A 368 4.66 4.11 -27.16
CA VAL A 368 3.95 4.94 -28.14
C VAL A 368 4.41 4.62 -29.56
N VAL A 369 5.71 4.43 -29.79
CA VAL A 369 6.23 4.05 -31.12
C VAL A 369 5.65 2.71 -31.57
N LEU A 370 5.71 1.68 -30.70
CA LEU A 370 5.19 0.35 -31.03
C LEU A 370 3.65 0.35 -31.19
N LEU A 371 2.95 1.14 -30.39
CA LEU A 371 1.49 1.28 -30.50
C LEU A 371 1.09 2.03 -31.78
N SER A 372 1.88 3.01 -32.21
CA SER A 372 1.67 3.72 -33.48
C SER A 372 1.85 2.76 -34.66
N ILE A 373 2.83 1.85 -34.60
CA ILE A 373 3.03 0.78 -35.59
C ILE A 373 1.83 -0.18 -35.60
N ALA A 374 1.30 -0.54 -34.43
CA ALA A 374 0.15 -1.43 -34.32
C ALA A 374 -1.15 -0.80 -34.88
N MET A 375 -1.32 0.51 -34.74
CA MET A 375 -2.49 1.26 -35.21
C MET A 375 -2.40 1.66 -36.69
N LEU A 376 -1.26 1.44 -37.34
CA LEU A 376 -1.01 1.81 -38.73
C LEU A 376 -2.07 1.30 -39.72
N PRO A 377 -2.56 0.03 -39.64
CA PRO A 377 -3.62 -0.47 -40.52
C PRO A 377 -4.96 0.29 -40.42
N LEU A 378 -5.27 0.82 -39.23
CA LEU A 378 -6.47 1.62 -38.98
C LEU A 378 -6.29 3.05 -39.48
N ILE A 379 -5.11 3.64 -39.25
CA ILE A 379 -4.77 4.98 -39.73
C ILE A 379 -4.79 5.03 -41.26
N ILE A 380 -4.21 4.02 -41.93
CA ILE A 380 -4.19 3.96 -43.39
C ILE A 380 -5.62 3.87 -43.94
N HIS A 381 -6.48 3.05 -43.35
CA HIS A 381 -7.87 2.93 -43.78
C HIS A 381 -8.67 4.22 -43.56
N TYR A 382 -8.42 4.95 -42.45
CA TYR A 382 -9.06 6.25 -42.20
C TYR A 382 -8.66 7.32 -43.22
N VAL A 383 -7.39 7.35 -43.63
CA VAL A 383 -6.88 8.33 -44.60
C VAL A 383 -7.22 7.95 -46.04
N ASN A 384 -7.17 6.65 -46.37
CA ASN A 384 -7.50 6.14 -47.68
C ASN A 384 -8.25 4.79 -47.56
N PRO A 385 -9.60 4.83 -47.54
CA PRO A 385 -10.42 3.63 -47.33
C PRO A 385 -10.26 2.55 -48.42
N GLY A 386 -9.86 2.94 -49.63
CA GLY A 386 -9.67 2.04 -50.78
C GLY A 386 -8.23 1.54 -50.97
N TYR A 387 -7.31 1.89 -50.08
CA TYR A 387 -5.93 1.43 -50.16
C TYR A 387 -5.81 -0.02 -49.69
N ASP A 388 -5.46 -0.93 -50.59
CA ASP A 388 -4.94 -2.24 -50.20
C ASP A 388 -3.75 -2.59 -51.10
N THR A 389 -2.70 -3.13 -50.49
CA THR A 389 -1.49 -3.57 -51.20
C THR A 389 -1.34 -5.07 -50.99
N THR A 390 -0.89 -5.79 -52.01
CA THR A 390 -0.67 -7.23 -51.87
C THR A 390 0.79 -7.52 -51.49
N ILE A 391 1.00 -8.35 -50.48
CA ILE A 391 2.32 -8.85 -50.08
C ILE A 391 2.32 -10.36 -50.28
N GLY A 392 3.10 -10.84 -51.26
CA GLY A 392 3.24 -12.28 -51.51
C GLY A 392 1.92 -12.99 -51.88
N GLY A 393 0.99 -12.29 -52.54
CA GLY A 393 -0.33 -12.83 -52.91
C GLY A 393 -1.41 -12.71 -51.83
N PHE A 394 -1.09 -12.12 -50.68
CA PHE A 394 -2.06 -11.85 -49.61
C PHE A 394 -2.30 -10.35 -49.43
N ASP A 395 -3.52 -9.98 -49.07
CA ASP A 395 -3.90 -8.59 -48.80
C ASP A 395 -3.19 -8.05 -47.54
N PHE A 396 -2.73 -6.80 -47.60
CA PHE A 396 -2.05 -6.13 -46.48
C PHE A 396 -3.07 -5.66 -45.43
N LEU A 397 -4.13 -4.98 -45.85
CA LEU A 397 -5.20 -4.53 -44.96
C LEU A 397 -6.39 -5.50 -44.97
N GLY A 398 -6.82 -5.97 -46.14
CA GLY A 398 -7.86 -7.01 -46.26
C GLY A 398 -9.18 -6.64 -45.61
N TYR A 399 -9.64 -5.39 -45.77
CA TYR A 399 -10.99 -4.97 -45.35
C TYR A 399 -12.04 -5.58 -46.27
N LYS A 400 -13.14 -6.08 -45.71
CA LYS A 400 -14.20 -6.79 -46.45
C LYS A 400 -15.57 -6.23 -46.10
N GLU A 401 -16.52 -6.31 -47.02
CA GLU A 401 -17.92 -5.98 -46.70
C GLU A 401 -18.51 -7.01 -45.73
N SER A 402 -19.29 -6.50 -44.78
CA SER A 402 -20.02 -7.29 -43.78
C SER A 402 -21.07 -8.17 -44.47
N THR A 403 -21.06 -9.45 -44.13
CA THR A 403 -22.12 -10.39 -44.54
C THR A 403 -23.46 -10.14 -43.85
N ARG A 404 -23.50 -9.33 -42.78
CA ARG A 404 -24.72 -9.05 -42.01
C ARG A 404 -25.38 -7.70 -42.35
N ILE A 405 -24.61 -6.71 -42.79
CA ILE A 405 -25.10 -5.35 -43.06
C ILE A 405 -24.50 -4.87 -44.39
N GLN A 406 -25.36 -4.67 -45.40
CA GLN A 406 -24.93 -4.17 -46.71
C GLN A 406 -24.29 -2.78 -46.59
N GLY A 407 -23.10 -2.61 -47.17
CA GLY A 407 -22.35 -1.34 -47.17
C GLY A 407 -21.46 -1.10 -45.93
N LEU A 408 -21.46 -2.00 -44.93
CA LEU A 408 -20.55 -1.88 -43.79
C LEU A 408 -19.24 -2.61 -44.08
N VAL A 409 -18.13 -1.88 -44.19
CA VAL A 409 -16.79 -2.46 -44.37
C VAL A 409 -16.21 -2.82 -42.99
N ILE A 410 -15.88 -4.10 -42.78
CA ILE A 410 -15.31 -4.65 -41.55
C ILE A 410 -13.89 -5.16 -41.86
N GLY A 411 -12.95 -4.86 -40.97
CA GLY A 411 -11.56 -5.30 -41.08
C GLY A 411 -10.70 -4.58 -40.04
N PRO A 412 -9.37 -4.72 -40.09
CA PRO A 412 -8.59 -5.39 -41.13
C PRO A 412 -8.39 -6.89 -40.91
N PHE A 413 -8.53 -7.71 -41.97
CA PHE A 413 -8.28 -9.17 -41.94
C PHE A 413 -7.04 -9.60 -42.74
N GLY A 414 -6.31 -8.64 -43.31
CA GLY A 414 -5.10 -8.91 -44.10
C GLY A 414 -3.97 -9.52 -43.26
N LEU A 415 -3.05 -10.23 -43.91
CA LEU A 415 -1.87 -10.79 -43.24
C LEU A 415 -0.97 -9.68 -42.68
N GLY A 416 -0.81 -8.57 -43.41
CA GLY A 416 -0.03 -7.42 -42.96
C GLY A 416 -0.58 -6.82 -41.68
N ALA A 417 -1.89 -6.58 -41.64
CA ALA A 417 -2.57 -6.07 -40.45
C ALA A 417 -2.52 -7.06 -39.27
N SER A 418 -2.63 -8.36 -39.53
CA SER A 418 -2.50 -9.39 -38.50
C SER A 418 -1.11 -9.41 -37.86
N ILE A 419 -0.05 -9.28 -38.66
CA ILE A 419 1.33 -9.17 -38.16
C ILE A 419 1.51 -7.87 -37.37
N LEU A 420 1.00 -6.75 -37.87
CA LEU A 420 1.08 -5.46 -37.19
C LEU A 420 0.31 -5.46 -35.85
N SER A 421 -0.77 -6.23 -35.74
CA SER A 421 -1.54 -6.37 -34.50
C SER A 421 -0.72 -6.96 -33.34
N LEU A 422 0.32 -7.77 -33.62
CA LEU A 422 1.22 -8.32 -32.60
C LEU A 422 2.04 -7.23 -31.89
N PHE A 423 2.22 -6.08 -32.54
CA PHE A 423 2.87 -4.94 -31.90
C PHE A 423 2.01 -4.29 -30.81
N PHE A 424 0.70 -4.53 -30.79
CA PHE A 424 -0.17 -4.01 -29.74
C PHE A 424 0.14 -4.62 -28.36
N PRO A 425 0.11 -5.96 -28.16
CA PRO A 425 0.53 -6.55 -26.90
C PRO A 425 2.03 -6.34 -26.64
N ALA A 426 2.88 -6.32 -27.66
CA ALA A 426 4.31 -6.05 -27.49
C ALA A 426 4.59 -4.62 -26.99
N ALA A 427 3.81 -3.63 -27.43
CA ALA A 427 3.93 -2.25 -26.96
C ALA A 427 3.69 -2.15 -25.45
N LEU A 428 2.63 -2.79 -24.95
CA LEU A 428 2.33 -2.85 -23.52
C LEU A 428 3.41 -3.63 -22.76
N ALA A 429 3.77 -4.82 -23.25
CA ALA A 429 4.75 -5.68 -22.59
C ALA A 429 6.14 -5.04 -22.49
N LEU A 430 6.64 -4.45 -23.57
CA LEU A 430 7.96 -3.80 -23.59
C LEU A 430 7.96 -2.49 -22.83
N SER A 431 6.87 -1.69 -22.89
CA SER A 431 6.77 -0.46 -22.11
C SER A 431 6.82 -0.75 -20.61
N PHE A 432 5.94 -1.62 -20.10
CA PHE A 432 5.94 -1.99 -18.68
C PHE A 432 7.24 -2.72 -18.29
N GLY A 433 7.70 -3.66 -19.11
CA GLY A 433 8.92 -4.42 -18.87
C GLY A 433 10.17 -3.56 -18.77
N LEU A 434 10.35 -2.61 -19.70
CA LEU A 434 11.45 -1.64 -19.66
C LEU A 434 11.36 -0.72 -18.44
N TYR A 435 10.17 -0.21 -18.13
CA TYR A 435 9.96 0.64 -16.96
C TYR A 435 10.42 -0.05 -15.67
N PHE A 436 9.97 -1.27 -15.43
CA PHE A 436 10.31 -2.00 -14.21
C PHE A 436 11.78 -2.46 -14.20
N LYS A 437 12.32 -2.88 -15.34
CA LYS A 437 13.74 -3.27 -15.46
C LYS A 437 14.67 -2.10 -15.15
N LEU A 438 14.44 -0.95 -15.79
CA LEU A 438 15.29 0.24 -15.62
C LEU A 438 15.18 0.83 -14.20
N ARG A 439 13.99 0.78 -13.61
CA ARG A 439 13.78 1.23 -12.22
C ARG A 439 14.47 0.33 -11.19
N SER A 440 14.57 -0.97 -11.44
CA SER A 440 15.09 -1.94 -10.46
C SER A 440 16.58 -2.24 -10.58
N GLN A 441 17.17 -2.12 -11.78
CA GLN A 441 18.56 -2.49 -12.04
C GLN A 441 19.57 -1.86 -11.08
N ASN A 442 19.50 -0.55 -10.86
CA ASN A 442 20.43 0.15 -9.97
C ASN A 442 20.23 -0.27 -8.50
N ILE A 443 18.99 -0.50 -8.07
CA ILE A 443 18.68 -0.96 -6.71
C ILE A 443 19.21 -2.37 -6.49
N ILE A 444 19.04 -3.27 -7.48
CA ILE A 444 19.56 -4.64 -7.41
C ILE A 444 21.08 -4.62 -7.28
N LYS A 445 21.76 -3.77 -8.06
CA LYS A 445 23.21 -3.63 -7.98
C LYS A 445 23.68 -3.16 -6.59
N MET A 446 23.04 -2.13 -6.02
CA MET A 446 23.35 -1.68 -4.66
C MET A 446 23.07 -2.77 -3.62
N ARG A 447 22.02 -3.57 -3.80
CA ARG A 447 21.69 -4.68 -2.91
C ARG A 447 22.77 -5.78 -2.96
N GLU A 448 23.29 -6.09 -4.14
CA GLU A 448 24.38 -7.06 -4.30
C GLU A 448 25.68 -6.54 -3.67
N GLU A 449 26.00 -5.26 -3.83
CA GLU A 449 27.14 -4.61 -3.17
C GLU A 449 26.99 -4.64 -1.64
N ALA A 450 25.79 -4.35 -1.11
CA ALA A 450 25.50 -4.43 0.31
C ALA A 450 25.65 -5.84 0.88
N LYS A 451 25.14 -6.86 0.19
CA LYS A 451 25.34 -8.27 0.58
C LYS A 451 26.81 -8.65 0.64
N LYS A 452 27.59 -8.22 -0.35
CA LYS A 452 29.03 -8.48 -0.39
C LYS A 452 29.74 -7.81 0.81
N LEU A 453 29.36 -6.58 1.14
CA LEU A 453 29.86 -5.88 2.33
C LEU A 453 29.49 -6.61 3.63
N GLU A 454 28.26 -7.14 3.77
CA GLU A 454 27.84 -7.91 4.93
C GLU A 454 28.68 -9.19 5.10
N ASP A 455 28.95 -9.92 4.01
CA ASP A 455 29.81 -11.11 4.01
C ASP A 455 31.26 -10.77 4.41
N GLU A 456 31.79 -9.66 3.89
CA GLU A 456 33.11 -9.13 4.24
C GLU A 456 33.17 -8.68 5.71
N PHE A 457 32.11 -8.03 6.22
CA PHE A 457 32.00 -7.60 7.62
C PHE A 457 31.95 -8.77 8.59
N ALA A 458 31.16 -9.82 8.30
CA ALA A 458 31.11 -11.02 9.12
C ALA A 458 32.48 -11.69 9.22
N SER A 459 33.19 -11.77 8.09
CA SER A 459 34.57 -12.28 8.01
C SER A 459 35.55 -11.42 8.81
N ALA A 460 35.43 -10.09 8.71
CA ALA A 460 36.27 -9.15 9.44
C ALA A 460 36.02 -9.22 10.97
N LEU A 461 34.77 -9.29 11.41
CA LEU A 461 34.39 -9.46 12.81
C LEU A 461 34.94 -10.77 13.40
N PHE A 462 34.86 -11.87 12.65
CA PHE A 462 35.44 -13.14 13.06
C PHE A 462 36.96 -13.06 13.23
N GLN A 463 37.67 -12.42 12.29
CA GLN A 463 39.11 -12.19 12.39
C GLN A 463 39.47 -11.27 13.58
N LEU A 464 38.65 -10.27 13.87
CA LEU A 464 38.88 -9.33 14.96
C LEU A 464 38.61 -9.99 16.33
N GLY A 465 37.56 -10.80 16.44
CA GLY A 465 37.24 -11.60 17.62
C GLY A 465 38.32 -12.64 17.92
N SER A 466 38.77 -13.39 16.91
CA SER A 466 39.86 -14.37 17.06
C SER A 466 41.19 -13.73 17.46
N ARG A 467 41.53 -12.54 16.93
CA ARG A 467 42.73 -11.81 17.39
C ARG A 467 42.66 -11.34 18.83
N LYS A 468 41.48 -10.92 19.31
CA LYS A 468 41.26 -10.51 20.71
C LYS A 468 41.16 -11.68 21.68
N ALA A 469 40.87 -12.89 21.21
CA ALA A 469 40.89 -14.10 22.04
C ALA A 469 42.29 -14.72 22.19
N ILE A 470 43.25 -14.31 21.34
CA ILE A 470 44.65 -14.76 21.34
C ILE A 470 45.58 -13.78 22.07
N ALA A 471 45.11 -12.56 22.35
CA ALA A 471 45.78 -11.56 23.20
C ALA A 471 45.15 -11.53 24.58
#